data_AF-A0A7X1IEM4-F1
#
_entry.id   AF-A0A7X1IEM4-F1
#
_cell.length_a   1.000
_cell.length_b   1.000
_cell.length_c   1.000
_cell.angle_alpha   90.00
_cell.angle_beta   90.00
_cell.angle_gamma   90.00
#
_symmetry.space_group_name_H-M   'P 1'
#
loop_
_entity.id
_entity.type
_entity.pdbx_description
1 polymer ?
#
loop_
_entity_poly.entity_id
_entity_poly.type
_entity_poly.pdbx_seq_one_letter_code
_entity_poly.pdbx_strand_id
1 'polypeptide(L)'
;MTTAGPGDGARRTPPGTPTEQRITVSETVTCPATCPDCGAATDHHGVQTLLPDGRLRWDVESTCTACGSAFAACGGELPGELRDRMLAEHGPATLRVHTPPPTPAVIMRVLRATLGVDLAGAKALSRRVRDGDWPGTLPETELLARRLRAAGVDAVAEWAGRPGEPRPAPPPPP
;
A
#
# COMPACT_ATOMS: atom_id res chain seq x y z
N MET A 1 -29.73 -47.53 43.63
CA MET A 1 -30.28 -46.32 42.97
C MET A 1 -29.09 -45.62 42.33
N THR A 2 -28.92 -45.80 41.02
CA THR A 2 -27.75 -45.36 40.25
C THR A 2 -28.24 -44.38 39.20
N THR A 3 -27.86 -43.11 39.30
CA THR A 3 -28.16 -42.10 38.27
C THR A 3 -26.96 -41.92 37.37
N ALA A 4 -27.15 -42.30 36.11
CA ALA A 4 -26.25 -42.08 34.99
C ALA A 4 -26.18 -40.58 34.64
N GLY A 5 -24.98 -40.08 34.36
CA GLY A 5 -24.75 -38.72 33.91
C GLY A 5 -25.06 -38.51 32.42
N PRO A 6 -25.32 -37.27 31.98
CA PRO A 6 -25.43 -36.96 30.57
C PRO A 6 -24.05 -36.63 29.99
N GLY A 7 -23.72 -37.29 28.87
CA GLY A 7 -22.59 -36.94 28.02
C GLY A 7 -22.93 -35.76 27.13
N ASP A 8 -22.11 -34.72 27.20
CA ASP A 8 -22.17 -33.57 26.31
C ASP A 8 -21.18 -33.78 25.15
N GLY A 9 -21.73 -34.12 23.99
CA GLY A 9 -20.99 -34.34 22.76
C GLY A 9 -20.56 -33.03 22.14
N ALA A 10 -19.42 -32.50 22.59
CA ALA A 10 -18.76 -31.37 21.94
C ALA A 10 -18.33 -31.76 20.51
N ARG A 11 -19.16 -31.44 19.52
CA ARG A 11 -18.76 -31.35 18.11
C ARG A 11 -17.66 -30.31 18.00
N ARG A 12 -16.41 -30.78 17.90
CA ARG A 12 -15.29 -29.94 17.50
C ARG A 12 -15.46 -29.62 16.02
N THR A 13 -15.79 -28.37 15.72
CA THR A 13 -15.64 -27.80 14.38
C THR A 13 -14.16 -27.91 13.98
N PRO A 14 -13.83 -28.41 12.78
CA PRO A 14 -12.44 -28.40 12.34
C PRO A 14 -11.94 -26.95 12.20
N PRO A 15 -10.67 -26.66 12.51
CA PRO A 15 -10.09 -25.35 12.25
C PRO A 15 -10.18 -25.10 10.74
N GLY A 16 -10.80 -23.98 10.37
CA GLY A 16 -10.84 -23.52 8.99
C GLY A 16 -9.42 -23.47 8.42
N THR A 17 -9.28 -23.95 7.20
CA THR A 17 -8.11 -23.79 6.34
C THR A 17 -7.52 -22.39 6.50
N PRO A 18 -6.20 -22.21 6.59
CA PRO A 18 -5.61 -20.90 6.77
C PRO A 18 -6.01 -20.02 5.58
N THR A 19 -6.89 -19.06 5.85
CA THR A 19 -7.28 -18.01 4.93
C THR A 19 -5.99 -17.37 4.45
N GLU A 20 -5.76 -17.44 3.14
CA GLU A 20 -4.77 -16.68 2.39
C GLU A 20 -4.66 -15.29 3.03
N GLN A 21 -3.56 -15.05 3.76
CA GLN A 21 -3.34 -13.79 4.46
C GLN A 21 -3.26 -12.69 3.39
N ARG A 22 -4.39 -12.02 3.12
CA ARG A 22 -4.42 -10.81 2.31
C ARG A 22 -3.82 -9.70 3.15
N ILE A 23 -2.51 -9.65 3.18
CA ILE A 23 -1.71 -8.65 3.89
C ILE A 23 -2.19 -7.26 3.41
N THR A 24 -2.63 -6.44 4.36
CA THR A 24 -2.83 -5.00 4.13
C THR A 24 -1.47 -4.34 4.03
N VAL A 25 -1.28 -3.52 3.01
CA VAL A 25 -0.04 -2.76 2.82
C VAL A 25 -0.36 -1.30 3.12
N SER A 26 0.36 -0.71 4.07
CA SER A 26 0.12 0.64 4.53
C SER A 26 1.41 1.44 4.63
N GLU A 27 1.28 2.76 4.52
CA GLU A 27 2.34 3.74 4.69
C GLU A 27 1.81 4.91 5.52
N THR A 28 2.63 5.43 6.42
CA THR A 28 2.23 6.44 7.40
C THR A 28 3.21 7.59 7.41
N VAL A 29 2.73 8.83 7.49
CA VAL A 29 3.52 10.04 7.63
C VAL A 29 3.00 10.88 8.78
N THR A 30 3.88 11.70 9.37
CA THR A 30 3.48 12.69 10.37
C THR A 30 3.67 14.09 9.80
N CYS A 31 2.61 14.89 9.84
CA CYS A 31 2.58 16.25 9.29
C CYS A 31 2.35 17.26 10.41
N PRO A 32 3.22 18.26 10.57
CA PRO A 32 2.92 19.38 11.46
C PRO A 32 1.69 20.12 10.95
N ALA A 33 0.80 20.44 11.87
CA ALA A 33 -0.48 21.09 11.60
C ALA A 33 -0.84 22.05 12.74
N THR A 34 -2.00 22.68 12.60
CA THR A 34 -2.56 23.55 13.63
C THR A 34 -3.94 23.03 14.00
N CYS A 35 -4.22 22.94 15.30
CA CYS A 35 -5.54 22.56 15.79
C CYS A 35 -6.58 23.59 15.30
N PRO A 36 -7.64 23.15 14.59
CA PRO A 36 -8.64 24.08 14.05
C PRO A 36 -9.44 24.78 15.16
N ASP A 37 -9.51 24.20 16.36
CA ASP A 37 -10.31 24.74 17.45
C ASP A 37 -9.55 25.74 18.35
N CYS A 38 -8.29 25.43 18.71
CA CYS A 38 -7.53 26.27 19.65
C CYS A 38 -6.28 26.93 19.05
N GLY A 39 -5.92 26.62 17.80
CA GLY A 39 -4.74 27.20 17.14
C GLY A 39 -3.39 26.68 17.65
N ALA A 40 -3.37 25.73 18.58
CA ALA A 40 -2.12 25.12 19.05
C ALA A 40 -1.48 24.26 17.96
N ALA A 41 -0.14 24.19 17.95
CA ALA A 41 0.58 23.25 17.11
C ALA A 41 0.18 21.80 17.46
N THR A 42 -0.01 20.97 16.45
CA THR A 42 -0.36 19.56 16.60
C THR A 42 0.22 18.77 15.42
N ASP A 43 0.27 17.45 15.57
CA ASP A 43 0.72 16.57 14.51
C ASP A 43 -0.48 15.79 13.96
N HIS A 44 -0.62 15.82 12.64
CA HIS A 44 -1.55 14.96 11.92
C HIS A 44 -0.83 13.70 11.46
N HIS A 45 -1.39 12.55 11.77
CA HIS A 45 -0.90 11.25 11.30
C HIS A 45 -1.70 10.86 10.07
N GLY A 46 -1.06 10.89 8.90
CA GLY A 46 -1.67 10.49 7.65
C GLY A 46 -1.26 9.07 7.26
N VAL A 47 -2.21 8.24 6.89
CA VAL A 47 -2.02 6.84 6.51
C VAL A 47 -2.62 6.62 5.13
N GLN A 48 -1.93 5.89 4.26
CA GLN A 48 -2.52 5.28 3.07
C GLN A 48 -2.46 3.76 3.22
N THR A 49 -3.57 3.09 2.94
CA THR A 49 -3.69 1.64 3.05
C THR A 49 -4.28 1.04 1.77
N LEU A 50 -3.65 -0.02 1.27
CA LEU A 50 -4.24 -0.92 0.30
C LEU A 50 -5.07 -1.98 1.04
N LEU A 51 -6.38 -1.87 0.91
CA LEU A 51 -7.34 -2.77 1.51
C LEU A 51 -7.29 -4.15 0.84
N PRO A 52 -7.74 -5.21 1.54
CA PRO A 52 -7.78 -6.55 0.97
C PRO A 52 -8.57 -6.60 -0.32
N ASP A 53 -9.64 -5.83 -0.50
CA ASP A 53 -10.47 -5.82 -1.72
C ASP A 53 -9.83 -5.12 -2.94
N GLY A 54 -8.60 -4.61 -2.81
CA GLY A 54 -7.87 -3.97 -3.91
C GLY A 54 -8.26 -2.51 -4.13
N ARG A 55 -8.81 -1.84 -3.10
CA ARG A 55 -9.02 -0.39 -3.05
C ARG A 55 -7.98 0.29 -2.17
N LEU A 56 -7.60 1.50 -2.55
CA LEU A 56 -6.83 2.39 -1.69
C LEU A 56 -7.78 3.17 -0.80
N ARG A 57 -7.34 3.37 0.44
CA ARG A 57 -7.96 4.25 1.41
C ARG A 57 -6.88 5.10 2.03
N TRP A 58 -7.22 6.34 2.38
CA TRP A 58 -6.41 7.15 3.26
C TRP A 58 -7.20 7.57 4.49
N ASP A 59 -6.48 7.81 5.56
CA ASP A 59 -7.00 8.33 6.81
C ASP A 59 -5.99 9.36 7.35
N VAL A 60 -6.48 10.45 7.93
CA VAL A 60 -5.68 11.43 8.66
C VAL A 60 -6.32 11.62 10.01
N GLU A 61 -5.55 11.48 11.08
CA GLU A 61 -6.05 11.67 12.44
C GLU A 61 -5.10 12.52 13.28
N SER A 62 -5.66 13.20 14.28
CA SER A 62 -4.89 13.89 15.31
C SER A 62 -5.70 14.04 16.59
N THR A 63 -5.01 14.22 17.71
CA THR A 63 -5.60 14.67 18.96
C THR A 63 -4.77 15.83 19.50
N CYS A 64 -5.39 16.99 19.66
CA CYS A 64 -4.73 18.17 20.18
C CYS A 64 -4.46 18.01 21.68
N THR A 65 -3.20 18.04 22.08
CA THR A 65 -2.79 17.93 23.49
C THR A 65 -3.15 19.15 24.33
N ALA A 66 -3.40 20.30 23.71
CA ALA A 66 -3.71 21.55 24.40
C ALA A 66 -5.20 21.68 24.79
N CYS A 67 -6.12 21.29 23.91
CA CYS A 67 -7.57 21.42 24.16
C CYS A 67 -8.32 20.08 24.17
N GLY A 68 -7.66 18.98 23.83
CA GLY A 68 -8.27 17.64 23.77
C GLY A 68 -9.13 17.38 22.53
N SER A 69 -9.24 18.34 21.60
CA SER A 69 -10.02 18.13 20.37
C SER A 69 -9.38 17.07 19.47
N ALA A 70 -10.21 16.25 18.85
CA ALA A 70 -9.80 15.20 17.93
C ALA A 70 -10.27 15.51 16.52
N PHE A 71 -9.38 15.30 15.55
CA PHE A 71 -9.68 15.43 14.12
C PHE A 71 -9.49 14.09 13.44
N ALA A 72 -10.42 13.73 12.55
CA ALA A 72 -10.30 12.57 11.69
C ALA A 72 -10.90 12.87 10.31
N ALA A 73 -10.20 12.50 9.26
CA ALA A 73 -10.66 12.56 7.88
C ALA A 73 -10.23 11.30 7.12
N CYS A 74 -11.04 10.84 6.17
CA CYS A 74 -10.70 9.67 5.37
C CYS A 74 -11.31 9.73 3.97
N GLY A 75 -10.74 8.98 3.02
CA GLY A 75 -11.25 8.91 1.66
C GLY A 75 -10.61 7.80 0.82
N GLY A 76 -11.00 7.72 -0.44
CA GLY A 76 -10.46 6.75 -1.40
C GLY A 76 -9.26 7.29 -2.18
N GLU A 77 -9.45 8.40 -2.89
CA GLU A 77 -8.38 9.08 -3.64
C GLU A 77 -7.48 9.86 -2.68
N LEU A 78 -6.18 9.58 -2.71
CA LEU A 78 -5.20 10.20 -1.83
C LEU A 78 -5.01 11.68 -2.21
N PRO A 79 -5.18 12.64 -1.26
CA PRO A 79 -4.92 14.05 -1.53
C PRO A 79 -3.47 14.28 -1.96
N GLY A 80 -3.26 15.13 -2.96
CA GLY A 80 -1.93 15.38 -3.55
C GLY A 80 -0.87 15.76 -2.51
N GLU A 81 -1.20 16.65 -1.58
CA GLU A 81 -0.28 17.08 -0.51
C GLU A 81 0.15 15.93 0.41
N LEU A 82 -0.78 15.02 0.73
CA LEU A 82 -0.49 13.86 1.57
C LEU A 82 0.37 12.84 0.81
N ARG A 83 0.11 12.66 -0.49
CA ARG A 83 0.93 11.84 -1.39
C ARG A 83 2.35 12.37 -1.50
N ASP A 84 2.50 13.67 -1.73
CA ASP A 84 3.80 14.32 -1.87
C ASP A 84 4.61 14.18 -0.56
N ARG A 85 3.93 14.27 0.59
CA ARG A 85 4.57 14.00 1.89
C ARG A 85 5.03 12.56 2.03
N MET A 86 4.19 11.59 1.70
CA MET A 86 4.53 10.16 1.69
C MET A 86 5.77 9.89 0.84
N LEU A 87 5.78 10.41 -0.39
CA LEU A 87 6.93 10.29 -1.29
C LEU A 87 8.18 11.02 -0.78
N ALA A 88 8.03 12.17 -0.10
CA ALA A 88 9.17 12.90 0.46
C ALA A 88 9.79 12.20 1.67
N GLU A 89 8.97 11.57 2.52
CA GLU A 89 9.42 10.89 3.73
C GLU A 89 9.98 9.50 3.42
N HIS A 90 9.29 8.73 2.58
CA HIS A 90 9.59 7.31 2.34
C HIS A 90 10.29 7.05 1.02
N GLY A 91 10.24 8.01 0.09
CA GLY A 91 10.68 7.83 -1.29
C GLY A 91 9.64 7.06 -2.13
N PRO A 92 9.84 7.00 -3.46
CA PRO A 92 9.02 6.17 -4.32
C PRO A 92 9.31 4.68 -4.08
N ALA A 93 8.26 3.87 -4.02
CA ALA A 93 8.39 2.42 -4.01
C ALA A 93 8.80 1.89 -5.40
N THR A 94 9.59 0.83 -5.41
CA THR A 94 10.04 0.16 -6.64
C THR A 94 9.04 -0.90 -7.08
N LEU A 95 8.69 -0.88 -8.36
CA LEU A 95 7.93 -1.97 -9.00
C LEU A 95 8.89 -2.84 -9.80
N ARG A 96 9.07 -4.10 -9.38
CA ARG A 96 9.81 -5.10 -10.15
C ARG A 96 8.86 -5.96 -10.96
N VAL A 97 9.19 -6.18 -12.22
CA VAL A 97 8.44 -7.05 -13.13
C VAL A 97 9.37 -8.15 -13.61
N HIS A 98 9.02 -9.41 -13.33
CA HIS A 98 9.82 -10.57 -13.67
C HIS A 98 9.37 -11.21 -14.99
N THR A 99 10.31 -11.92 -15.62
CA THR A 99 10.24 -12.45 -16.99
C THR A 99 9.55 -13.81 -17.13
N PRO A 100 9.04 -14.20 -18.32
CA PRO A 100 9.31 -13.63 -19.66
C PRO A 100 8.66 -12.27 -19.89
N PRO A 101 9.20 -11.42 -20.79
CA PRO A 101 8.83 -10.02 -20.88
C PRO A 101 7.32 -9.89 -21.13
N PRO A 102 6.57 -9.25 -20.24
CA PRO A 102 5.15 -9.04 -20.45
C PRO A 102 4.97 -8.22 -21.73
N THR A 103 3.99 -8.60 -22.54
CA THR A 103 3.68 -7.80 -23.72
C THR A 103 3.31 -6.38 -23.27
N PRO A 104 3.87 -5.31 -23.86
CA PRO A 104 3.54 -3.93 -23.49
C PRO A 104 2.04 -3.66 -23.48
N ALA A 105 1.29 -4.37 -24.33
CA ALA A 105 -0.16 -4.32 -24.39
C ALA A 105 -0.84 -4.74 -23.07
N VAL A 106 -0.33 -5.76 -22.36
CA VAL A 106 -0.89 -6.19 -21.07
C VAL A 106 -0.64 -5.14 -19.99
N ILE A 107 0.58 -4.61 -19.90
CA ILE A 107 0.92 -3.52 -18.96
C ILE A 107 0.06 -2.29 -19.23
N MET A 108 -0.05 -1.87 -20.49
CA MET A 108 -0.88 -0.72 -20.87
C MET A 108 -2.36 -0.94 -20.53
N ARG A 109 -2.90 -2.15 -20.75
CA ARG A 109 -4.28 -2.48 -20.37
C ARG A 109 -4.50 -2.33 -18.86
N VAL A 110 -3.58 -2.88 -18.06
CA VAL A 110 -3.65 -2.79 -16.59
C VAL A 110 -3.55 -1.34 -16.12
N LEU A 111 -2.62 -0.55 -16.67
CA LEU A 111 -2.46 0.87 -16.31
C LEU A 111 -3.71 1.69 -16.62
N ARG A 112 -4.32 1.50 -17.79
CA ARG A 112 -5.58 2.18 -18.15
C ARG A 112 -6.73 1.81 -17.22
N ALA A 113 -6.87 0.53 -16.90
CA ALA A 113 -7.92 0.04 -16.01
C ALA A 113 -7.73 0.50 -14.56
N THR A 114 -6.47 0.65 -14.12
CA THR A 114 -6.14 0.99 -12.72
C THR A 114 -6.11 2.49 -12.47
N LEU A 115 -5.60 3.27 -13.43
CA LEU A 115 -5.31 4.70 -13.27
C LEU A 115 -6.24 5.60 -14.11
N GLY A 116 -7.09 5.01 -14.96
CA GLY A 116 -7.98 5.78 -15.84
C GLY A 116 -7.27 6.58 -16.94
N VAL A 117 -5.96 6.36 -17.17
CA VAL A 117 -5.19 7.10 -18.16
C VAL A 117 -5.59 6.77 -19.59
N ASP A 118 -5.36 7.71 -20.52
CA ASP A 118 -5.52 7.48 -21.94
C ASP A 118 -4.43 6.56 -22.52
N LEU A 119 -4.48 6.29 -23.82
CA LEU A 119 -3.52 5.40 -24.47
C LEU A 119 -2.08 5.97 -24.47
N ALA A 120 -1.93 7.29 -24.61
CA ALA A 120 -0.63 7.95 -24.66
C ALA A 120 0.04 7.93 -23.29
N GLY A 121 -0.71 8.27 -22.25
CA GLY A 121 -0.32 8.16 -20.84
C GLY A 121 0.03 6.71 -20.48
N ALA A 122 -0.82 5.74 -20.85
CA ALA A 122 -0.53 4.33 -20.62
C ALA A 122 0.77 3.88 -21.30
N LYS A 123 1.05 4.36 -22.52
CA LYS A 123 2.30 4.05 -23.23
C LYS A 123 3.51 4.64 -22.51
N ALA A 124 3.44 5.89 -22.07
CA ALA A 124 4.52 6.53 -21.31
C ALA A 124 4.78 5.81 -19.97
N LEU A 125 3.71 5.55 -19.22
CA LEU A 125 3.77 4.82 -17.95
C LEU A 125 4.30 3.39 -18.13
N SER A 126 3.91 2.70 -19.20
CA SER A 126 4.39 1.34 -19.47
C SER A 126 5.89 1.28 -19.70
N ARG A 127 6.51 2.33 -20.26
CA ARG A 127 7.96 2.44 -20.40
C ARG A 127 8.60 2.58 -19.02
N ARG A 128 8.13 3.55 -18.23
CA ARG A 128 8.62 3.74 -16.86
C ARG A 128 8.53 2.48 -16.00
N VAL A 129 7.41 1.76 -16.04
CA VAL A 129 7.23 0.48 -15.31
C VAL A 129 8.28 -0.54 -15.71
N ARG A 130 8.57 -0.66 -17.01
CA ARG A 130 9.61 -1.58 -17.50
C ARG A 130 11.02 -1.13 -17.15
N ASP A 131 11.23 0.18 -17.06
CA ASP A 131 12.51 0.79 -16.70
C ASP A 131 12.70 0.84 -15.17
N GLY A 132 11.70 0.39 -14.38
CA GLY A 132 11.74 0.38 -12.92
C GLY A 132 11.46 1.75 -12.27
N ASP A 133 11.08 2.76 -13.05
CA ASP A 133 10.92 4.16 -12.64
C ASP A 133 9.46 4.53 -12.34
N TRP A 134 8.78 3.71 -11.54
CA TRP A 134 7.39 3.98 -11.15
C TRP A 134 7.34 4.93 -9.94
N PRO A 135 6.73 6.14 -10.04
CA PRO A 135 6.68 7.11 -8.96
C PRO A 135 5.38 6.95 -8.15
N GLY A 136 5.29 5.87 -7.39
CA GLY A 136 4.15 5.61 -6.50
C GLY A 136 4.59 5.40 -5.05
N THR A 137 3.67 5.64 -4.13
CA THR A 137 3.82 5.19 -2.74
C THR A 137 3.84 3.65 -2.68
N LEU A 138 4.19 3.05 -1.55
CA LEU A 138 4.14 1.59 -1.43
C LEU A 138 2.72 1.02 -1.68
N PRO A 139 1.63 1.55 -1.08
CA PRO A 139 0.28 1.04 -1.34
C PRO A 139 -0.14 1.16 -2.81
N GLU A 140 0.20 2.26 -3.48
CA GLU A 140 -0.07 2.45 -4.92
C GLU A 140 0.70 1.43 -5.78
N THR A 141 1.96 1.18 -5.43
CA THR A 141 2.84 0.25 -6.15
C THR A 141 2.40 -1.19 -5.95
N GLU A 142 2.00 -1.58 -4.74
CA GLU A 142 1.45 -2.91 -4.46
C GLU A 142 0.10 -3.11 -5.16
N LEU A 143 -0.76 -2.09 -5.24
CA LEU A 143 -1.99 -2.16 -6.03
C LEU A 143 -1.68 -2.53 -7.48
N LEU A 144 -0.73 -1.82 -8.10
CA LEU A 144 -0.31 -2.08 -9.47
C LEU A 144 0.30 -3.49 -9.60
N ALA A 145 1.16 -3.91 -8.68
CA ALA A 145 1.75 -5.24 -8.66
C ALA A 145 0.68 -6.35 -8.58
N ARG A 146 -0.35 -6.20 -7.73
CA ARG A 146 -1.48 -7.14 -7.66
C ARG A 146 -2.27 -7.21 -8.96
N ARG A 147 -2.52 -6.06 -9.60
CA ARG A 147 -3.24 -6.00 -10.88
C ARG A 147 -2.44 -6.62 -12.02
N LEU A 148 -1.13 -6.44 -12.03
CA LEU A 148 -0.22 -7.10 -12.97
C LEU A 148 -0.20 -8.62 -12.75
N ARG A 149 -0.08 -9.09 -11.50
CA ARG A 149 -0.16 -10.52 -11.16
C ARG A 149 -1.49 -11.15 -11.58
N ALA A 150 -2.60 -10.46 -11.34
CA ALA A 150 -3.93 -10.90 -11.81
C ALA A 150 -4.04 -10.97 -13.35
N ALA A 151 -3.21 -10.23 -14.07
CA ALA A 151 -3.10 -10.28 -15.53
C ALA A 151 -2.04 -11.28 -16.04
N GLY A 152 -1.46 -12.10 -15.16
CA GLY A 152 -0.43 -13.09 -15.50
C GLY A 152 0.98 -12.51 -15.64
N VAL A 153 1.22 -11.30 -15.13
CA VAL A 153 2.55 -10.67 -15.11
C VAL A 153 3.12 -10.80 -13.70
N ASP A 154 4.25 -11.48 -13.56
CA ASP A 154 4.93 -11.59 -12.27
C ASP A 154 5.49 -10.23 -11.87
N ALA A 155 4.99 -9.68 -10.77
CA ALA A 155 5.29 -8.33 -10.32
C ALA A 155 5.27 -8.21 -8.79
N VAL A 156 6.26 -7.48 -8.26
CA VAL A 156 6.46 -7.29 -6.82
C VAL A 156 6.67 -5.80 -6.54
N ALA A 157 5.99 -5.30 -5.51
CA ALA A 157 6.25 -3.98 -4.96
C ALA A 157 7.27 -4.09 -3.82
N GLU A 158 8.28 -3.24 -3.86
CA GLU A 158 9.31 -3.15 -2.83
C GLU A 158 9.43 -1.71 -2.38
N TRP A 159 9.74 -1.49 -1.10
CA TRP A 159 10.34 -0.22 -0.74
C TRP A 159 11.68 -0.11 -1.44
N ALA A 160 11.88 0.96 -2.21
CA ALA A 160 13.24 1.42 -2.43
C ALA A 160 13.79 1.68 -1.02
N GLY A 161 14.82 0.96 -0.60
CA GLY A 161 15.29 0.99 0.79
C GLY A 161 15.44 2.42 1.34
N ARG A 162 15.30 2.57 2.67
CA ARG A 162 15.36 3.84 3.41
C ARG A 162 16.21 4.90 2.70
N PRO A 163 15.71 6.13 2.49
CA PRO A 163 16.53 7.21 1.98
C PRO A 163 17.80 7.36 2.84
N GLY A 164 18.96 6.97 2.30
CA GLY A 164 20.26 7.05 2.99
C GLY A 164 21.11 5.77 3.02
N GLU A 165 20.64 4.62 2.56
CA GLU A 165 21.47 3.40 2.55
C GLU A 165 22.29 3.27 1.25
N PRO A 166 23.64 3.34 1.29
CA PRO A 166 24.45 3.20 0.09
C PRO A 166 24.36 1.79 -0.49
N ARG A 167 24.22 1.70 -1.82
CA ARG A 167 24.25 0.44 -2.57
C ARG A 167 25.49 -0.38 -2.14
N PRO A 168 25.35 -1.64 -1.68
CA PRO A 168 26.51 -2.45 -1.35
C PRO A 168 27.42 -2.59 -2.56
N ALA A 169 28.71 -2.33 -2.36
CA ALA A 169 29.71 -2.43 -3.41
C ALA A 169 29.77 -3.88 -3.95
N PRO A 170 30.06 -4.07 -5.25
CA PRO A 170 30.29 -5.40 -5.79
C PRO A 170 31.47 -6.06 -5.05
N PRO A 171 31.45 -7.40 -4.84
CA PRO A 171 32.60 -8.09 -4.25
C PRO A 171 33.83 -7.88 -5.13
N PRO A 172 35.04 -7.74 -4.54
CA PRO A 172 36.26 -7.63 -5.33
C PRO A 172 36.41 -8.88 -6.22
N PRO A 173 36.97 -8.74 -7.43
CA PRO A 173 37.30 -9.90 -8.25
C PRO A 173 38.29 -10.82 -7.50
N PRO A 174 38.27 -12.13 -7.79
CA PRO A 174 39.11 -13.11 -7.12
C PRO A 174 40.62 -12.83 -7.29
#